data_AF-A0A6H9JYT5-F1
#
_entry.id   AF-A0A6H9JYT5-F1
#
_cell.length_a   1.000
_cell.length_b   1.000
_cell.length_c   1.000
_cell.angle_alpha   90.00
_cell.angle_beta   90.00
_cell.angle_gamma   90.00
#
_symmetry.space_group_name_H-M   'P 1'
#
loop_
_entity.id
_entity.type
_entity.pdbx_description
1 polymer ?
#
loop_
_entity_poly.entity_id
_entity_poly.type
_entity_poly.pdbx_seq_one_letter_code
_entity_poly.pdbx_strand_id
1 'polypeptide(L)'
;MSSNLFTRPDSTDFRDLIYQPTLIPLRSQIIPALEFINIRHQGYEGACTGFALAALIDYFNHSQKNTENVSARMLYEMAKRHDQWPGENYQGSSARGAMKGWQKNGVCPDIDWPFIQKKPGYLTAERQRAAFKYPLGAYYRIHRRRNDLQAAINETGAVFVTAASHKGWENQFMKNGWIDHSYAQNAPGGHAFVLLGYTAEGFIIQNSWGENWGGITLDGKTYPGCALWSYYDAELNMWDAWIARTALPIKTTGTHSNSVSRDGQKSRASAPAQYQIRDHYVHIDDGIYDEFGDFPSNENQVAEIMEQVTDGDKPGNPRHIVLYAHGSVSNVKAAAKRVAAWRQVFAKNKIHEIHYIWEAGLIEELKDVVLGKENKVVERTGEISAGSDRIIERFSQPPGHALWQEMQAEAFRAFQKKGAGTDSIDKLIEQLQKMPPHKRPEIHLVGHSTGAIWLGHLLKRWRALDGPTIKNLILFAPACTTNFYNTLIYPALVANQVQHLHHFQLDKNRERHDNVAQVYRKSILYLVSQSFQKRRKIVPIMGMEKYQNKLKNAGIANRLSTYNPEDNREATRAENHGNFDNDATTMNRMLEIVIGKIPKHRFSEANHLRGY
;
A
#
# COMPACT_ATOMS: atom_id res chain seq x y z
N MET A 1 36.79 -14.56 -0.45
CA MET A 1 35.46 -15.11 -0.11
C MET A 1 34.44 -14.34 -0.93
N SER A 2 33.70 -14.98 -1.83
CA SER A 2 32.67 -14.33 -2.65
C SER A 2 31.56 -13.83 -1.73
N SER A 3 31.57 -12.55 -1.38
CA SER A 3 30.40 -11.88 -0.83
C SER A 3 29.28 -12.02 -1.85
N ASN A 4 28.13 -12.50 -1.42
CA ASN A 4 26.97 -12.64 -2.27
C ASN A 4 26.43 -11.23 -2.63
N LEU A 5 26.63 -10.82 -3.89
CA LEU A 5 26.37 -9.47 -4.44
C LEU A 5 25.01 -9.42 -5.13
N PHE A 6 24.17 -8.46 -4.76
CA PHE A 6 22.72 -8.59 -4.87
C PHE A 6 22.02 -7.23 -5.06
N THR A 7 22.42 -6.44 -6.07
CA THR A 7 21.55 -5.38 -6.63
C THR A 7 21.29 -5.65 -8.10
N ARG A 8 20.25 -5.03 -8.67
CA ARG A 8 19.89 -5.12 -10.09
C ARG A 8 19.74 -3.71 -10.68
N PRO A 9 20.04 -3.52 -11.99
CA PRO A 9 19.78 -2.26 -12.67
C PRO A 9 18.31 -1.85 -12.58
N ASP A 10 18.05 -0.55 -12.42
CA ASP A 10 16.70 -0.01 -12.51
C ASP A 10 16.11 -0.21 -13.93
N SER A 11 14.88 -0.70 -14.04
CA SER A 11 14.15 -0.66 -15.33
C SER A 11 13.89 0.79 -15.75
N THR A 12 13.72 1.07 -17.04
CA THR A 12 13.39 2.42 -17.52
C THR A 12 12.05 2.92 -16.97
N ASP A 13 12.02 4.08 -16.32
CA ASP A 13 10.80 4.75 -15.86
C ASP A 13 10.85 6.23 -16.24
N PHE A 14 9.95 6.67 -17.13
CA PHE A 14 9.88 8.04 -17.63
C PHE A 14 9.46 9.07 -16.57
N ARG A 15 9.05 8.61 -15.38
CA ARG A 15 8.68 9.48 -14.25
C ARG A 15 9.86 9.78 -13.34
N ASP A 16 11.02 9.15 -13.55
CA ASP A 16 12.24 9.53 -12.85
C ASP A 16 12.57 10.99 -13.16
N LEU A 17 12.66 11.82 -12.12
CA LEU A 17 13.16 13.17 -12.28
C LEU A 17 14.67 13.10 -12.54
N ILE A 18 15.10 13.70 -13.65
CA ILE A 18 16.51 13.72 -14.04
C ILE A 18 17.21 14.92 -13.41
N TYR A 19 18.37 14.67 -12.81
CA TYR A 19 19.21 15.71 -12.25
C TYR A 19 19.74 16.63 -13.37
N GLN A 20 19.60 17.93 -13.16
CA GLN A 20 20.14 18.96 -14.04
C GLN A 20 21.15 19.79 -13.23
N PRO A 21 22.46 19.74 -13.57
CA PRO A 21 23.48 20.53 -12.91
C PRO A 21 23.19 22.04 -12.93
N THR A 22 23.52 22.74 -11.85
CA THR A 22 23.27 24.18 -11.67
C THR A 22 24.28 25.10 -12.36
N LEU A 23 25.23 24.53 -13.12
CA LEU A 23 26.33 25.22 -13.84
C LEU A 23 27.30 26.00 -12.94
N ILE A 24 27.35 25.71 -11.64
CA ILE A 24 28.40 26.25 -10.77
C ILE A 24 29.78 25.67 -11.18
N PRO A 25 30.88 26.44 -11.05
CA PRO A 25 32.22 25.93 -11.33
C PRO A 25 32.55 24.70 -10.49
N LEU A 26 33.06 23.66 -11.15
CA LEU A 26 33.50 22.44 -10.49
C LEU A 26 34.88 22.65 -9.86
N ARG A 27 35.05 22.15 -8.63
CA ARG A 27 36.38 22.04 -8.03
C ARG A 27 37.20 21.03 -8.83
N SER A 28 38.51 21.26 -8.95
CA SER A 28 39.42 20.32 -9.64
C SER A 28 39.50 18.95 -8.95
N GLN A 29 39.32 18.94 -7.63
CA GLN A 29 39.21 17.73 -6.81
C GLN A 29 38.27 17.97 -5.63
N ILE A 30 37.65 16.90 -5.15
CA ILE A 30 36.88 16.86 -3.91
C ILE A 30 37.35 15.63 -3.14
N ILE A 31 38.05 15.85 -2.03
CA ILE A 31 38.47 14.81 -1.09
C ILE A 31 37.45 14.78 0.05
N PRO A 32 36.87 13.62 0.42
CA PRO A 32 35.88 13.56 1.47
C PRO A 32 36.50 13.84 2.84
N ALA A 33 35.76 14.49 3.73
CA ALA A 33 36.17 14.64 5.12
C ALA A 33 36.08 13.28 5.84
N LEU A 34 37.21 12.80 6.37
CA LEU A 34 37.32 11.50 7.02
C LEU A 34 36.38 11.37 8.22
N GLU A 35 36.20 12.45 8.98
CA GLU A 35 35.32 12.53 10.15
C GLU A 35 33.83 12.36 9.83
N PHE A 36 33.41 12.47 8.56
CA PHE A 36 32.03 12.26 8.16
C PHE A 36 31.76 10.81 7.75
N ILE A 37 32.80 9.99 7.55
CA ILE A 37 32.69 8.64 7.02
C ILE A 37 32.42 7.65 8.17
N ASN A 38 31.22 7.07 8.20
CA ASN A 38 30.90 5.94 9.05
C ASN A 38 31.19 4.62 8.33
N ILE A 39 32.24 3.90 8.72
CA ILE A 39 32.59 2.61 8.10
C ILE A 39 31.52 1.57 8.44
N ARG A 40 30.97 0.92 7.40
CA ARG A 40 29.91 -0.08 7.57
C ARG A 40 30.34 -1.46 7.05
N HIS A 41 29.73 -2.51 7.59
CA HIS A 41 29.99 -3.90 7.18
C HIS A 41 28.68 -4.68 7.00
N GLN A 42 28.30 -4.98 5.76
CA GLN A 42 27.03 -5.66 5.44
C GLN A 42 27.05 -7.17 5.74
N GLY A 43 28.24 -7.77 5.82
CA GLY A 43 28.37 -9.22 5.97
C GLY A 43 28.07 -9.96 4.68
N TYR A 44 27.37 -11.09 4.79
CA TYR A 44 27.07 -11.97 3.65
C TYR A 44 25.63 -11.84 3.14
N GLU A 45 24.85 -10.93 3.70
CA GLU A 45 23.48 -10.63 3.26
C GLU A 45 23.52 -9.58 2.13
N GLY A 46 22.61 -9.73 1.14
CA GLY A 46 22.46 -8.84 -0.01
C GLY A 46 21.91 -7.45 0.29
N ALA A 47 22.30 -6.85 1.41
CA ALA A 47 21.74 -5.59 1.91
C ALA A 47 22.49 -4.34 1.41
N CYS A 48 23.31 -4.45 0.36
CA CYS A 48 24.21 -3.37 -0.09
C CYS A 48 23.49 -2.04 -0.34
N THR A 49 22.28 -2.04 -0.92
CA THR A 49 21.50 -0.81 -1.13
C THR A 49 21.14 -0.10 0.16
N GLY A 50 20.73 -0.84 1.19
CA GLY A 50 20.42 -0.28 2.50
C GLY A 50 21.65 0.27 3.20
N PHE A 51 22.78 -0.43 3.10
CA PHE A 51 24.07 0.01 3.64
C PHE A 51 24.63 1.26 2.96
N ALA A 52 24.58 1.30 1.63
CA ALA A 52 25.03 2.43 0.85
C ALA A 52 24.16 3.68 1.07
N LEU A 53 22.83 3.54 1.14
CA LEU A 53 21.99 4.68 1.54
C LEU A 53 22.25 5.12 2.97
N ALA A 54 22.49 4.19 3.90
CA ALA A 54 22.81 4.54 5.27
C ALA A 54 24.14 5.31 5.35
N ALA A 55 25.17 4.88 4.61
CA ALA A 55 26.44 5.60 4.49
C ALA A 55 26.27 7.01 3.91
N LEU A 56 25.44 7.16 2.87
CA LEU A 56 25.11 8.47 2.30
C LEU A 56 24.47 9.40 3.34
N ILE A 57 23.50 8.89 4.09
CA ILE A 57 22.75 9.67 5.09
C ILE A 57 23.63 10.00 6.29
N ASP A 58 24.46 9.07 6.77
CA ASP A 58 25.42 9.34 7.83
C ASP A 58 26.41 10.45 7.42
N TYR A 59 26.91 10.40 6.18
CA TYR A 59 27.82 11.42 5.66
C TYR A 59 27.16 12.82 5.68
N PHE A 60 25.89 12.90 5.26
CA PHE A 60 25.13 14.15 5.34
C PHE A 60 24.89 14.59 6.79
N ASN A 61 24.50 13.68 7.68
CA ASN A 61 24.29 13.98 9.10
C ASN A 61 25.57 14.53 9.74
N HIS A 62 26.70 13.85 9.55
CA HIS A 62 27.99 14.26 10.09
C HIS A 62 28.46 15.59 9.52
N SER A 63 28.26 15.84 8.22
CA SER A 63 28.57 17.15 7.61
C SER A 63 27.78 18.31 8.24
N GLN A 64 26.60 18.00 8.81
CA GLN A 64 25.73 18.94 9.51
C GLN A 64 25.91 18.90 11.03
N LYS A 65 26.98 18.26 11.53
CA LYS A 65 27.31 18.07 12.96
C LYS A 65 26.28 17.25 13.74
N ASN A 66 25.50 16.41 13.06
CA ASN A 66 24.66 15.40 13.70
C ASN A 66 25.38 14.04 13.67
N THR A 67 25.68 13.48 14.83
CA THR A 67 26.44 12.22 14.98
C THR A 67 25.56 10.96 15.04
N GLU A 68 24.26 11.08 14.82
CA GLU A 68 23.34 9.94 14.83
C GLU A 68 23.37 9.21 13.48
N ASN A 69 23.73 7.92 13.54
CA ASN A 69 23.73 7.02 12.39
C ASN A 69 22.34 6.42 12.17
N VAL A 70 21.99 6.16 10.91
CA VAL A 70 20.68 5.62 10.53
C VAL A 70 20.69 4.12 10.26
N SER A 71 19.52 3.48 10.37
CA SER A 71 19.35 2.05 10.21
C SER A 71 19.50 1.59 8.76
N ALA A 72 20.59 0.89 8.47
CA ALA A 72 20.78 0.19 7.20
C ALA A 72 19.75 -0.94 7.01
N ARG A 73 19.31 -1.56 8.12
CA ARG A 73 18.27 -2.59 8.09
C ARG A 73 16.93 -2.02 7.62
N MET A 74 16.49 -0.90 8.18
CA MET A 74 15.22 -0.28 7.75
C MET A 74 15.28 0.11 6.28
N LEU A 75 16.36 0.75 5.82
CA LEU A 75 16.51 1.14 4.41
C LEU A 75 16.45 -0.08 3.48
N TYR A 76 17.09 -1.20 3.85
CA TYR A 76 17.04 -2.42 3.06
C TYR A 76 15.63 -3.05 3.01
N GLU A 77 14.94 -3.15 4.15
CA GLU A 77 13.56 -3.69 4.18
C GLU A 77 12.58 -2.80 3.39
N MET A 78 12.72 -1.47 3.49
CA MET A 78 11.91 -0.55 2.70
C MET A 78 12.26 -0.58 1.22
N ALA A 79 13.52 -0.80 0.86
CA ALA A 79 13.94 -0.97 -0.53
C ALA A 79 13.26 -2.18 -1.17
N LYS A 80 13.26 -3.34 -0.49
CA LYS A 80 12.58 -4.56 -0.98
C LYS A 80 11.07 -4.36 -1.15
N ARG A 81 10.44 -3.66 -0.19
CA ARG A 81 9.00 -3.37 -0.23
C ARG A 81 8.58 -2.53 -1.45
N HIS A 82 9.44 -1.61 -1.88
CA HIS A 82 9.18 -0.65 -2.97
C HIS A 82 9.87 -1.03 -4.27
N ASP A 83 10.43 -2.23 -4.35
CA ASP A 83 11.13 -2.69 -5.53
C ASP A 83 10.18 -2.98 -6.69
N GLN A 84 10.73 -3.05 -7.91
CA GLN A 84 10.00 -3.31 -9.15
C GLN A 84 9.76 -4.80 -9.41
N TRP A 85 10.36 -5.66 -8.58
CA TRP A 85 10.32 -7.12 -8.70
C TRP A 85 9.84 -7.77 -7.39
N PRO A 86 8.70 -7.33 -6.82
CA PRO A 86 8.19 -7.93 -5.59
C PRO A 86 7.88 -9.42 -5.83
N GLY A 87 8.34 -10.29 -4.93
CA GLY A 87 8.05 -11.73 -5.00
C GLY A 87 9.00 -12.59 -5.86
N GLU A 88 9.97 -12.00 -6.56
CA GLU A 88 11.04 -12.80 -7.17
C GLU A 88 12.05 -13.28 -6.11
N ASN A 89 12.47 -14.56 -6.19
CA ASN A 89 13.49 -15.16 -5.32
C ASN A 89 14.91 -14.61 -5.65
N TYR A 90 15.11 -13.29 -5.57
CA TYR A 90 16.45 -12.70 -5.50
C TYR A 90 16.66 -12.08 -4.12
N GLN A 91 17.83 -12.34 -3.57
CA GLN A 91 18.33 -11.56 -2.45
C GLN A 91 18.78 -10.22 -3.06
N GLY A 92 18.34 -9.08 -2.52
CA GLY A 92 18.72 -7.77 -3.04
C GLY A 92 17.61 -6.72 -3.10
N SER A 93 17.96 -5.54 -3.61
CA SER A 93 16.98 -4.56 -4.12
C SER A 93 17.57 -3.61 -5.17
N SER A 94 16.72 -2.93 -5.94
CA SER A 94 17.11 -1.90 -6.91
C SER A 94 17.42 -0.54 -6.27
N ALA A 95 18.18 0.30 -6.97
CA ALA A 95 18.50 1.65 -6.52
C ALA A 95 17.24 2.50 -6.36
N ARG A 96 16.34 2.46 -7.35
CA ARG A 96 15.05 3.16 -7.29
C ARG A 96 14.17 2.64 -6.16
N GLY A 97 14.14 1.33 -5.93
CA GLY A 97 13.42 0.75 -4.79
C GLY A 97 13.90 1.32 -3.46
N ALA A 98 15.21 1.42 -3.29
CA ALA A 98 15.84 2.02 -2.11
C ALA A 98 15.50 3.51 -1.94
N MET A 99 15.61 4.31 -3.01
CA MET A 99 15.24 5.73 -2.99
C MET A 99 13.75 5.95 -2.69
N LYS A 100 12.86 5.16 -3.30
CA LYS A 100 11.41 5.21 -3.03
C LYS A 100 11.08 4.80 -1.60
N GLY A 101 11.76 3.77 -1.09
CA GLY A 101 11.63 3.31 0.29
C GLY A 101 11.96 4.42 1.28
N TRP A 102 13.09 5.11 1.08
CA TRP A 102 13.47 6.25 1.91
C TRP A 102 12.50 7.44 1.77
N GLN A 103 12.08 7.79 0.55
CA GLN A 103 11.12 8.87 0.29
C GLN A 103 9.81 8.70 1.07
N LYS A 104 9.25 7.50 1.06
CA LYS A 104 7.92 7.26 1.62
C LYS A 104 7.91 7.05 3.12
N ASN A 105 9.00 6.54 3.68
CA ASN A 105 9.03 6.08 5.07
C ASN A 105 9.99 6.87 5.96
N GLY A 106 10.93 7.64 5.40
CA GLY A 106 12.09 8.13 6.15
C GLY A 106 13.02 6.97 6.55
N VAL A 107 13.88 7.20 7.54
CA VAL A 107 14.70 6.15 8.14
C VAL A 107 14.91 6.39 9.63
N CYS A 108 14.74 5.38 10.48
CA CYS A 108 14.98 5.49 11.91
C CYS A 108 16.48 5.42 12.24
N PRO A 109 16.89 5.87 13.45
CA PRO A 109 18.22 5.62 13.98
C PRO A 109 18.60 4.13 13.94
N ASP A 110 19.90 3.84 13.82
CA ASP A 110 20.40 2.46 13.77
C ASP A 110 20.05 1.67 15.04
N ILE A 111 20.06 2.33 16.20
CA ILE A 111 19.72 1.71 17.50
C ILE A 111 18.27 1.21 17.58
N ASP A 112 17.33 1.83 16.87
CA ASP A 112 15.91 1.43 16.86
C ASP A 112 15.67 0.18 16.00
N TRP A 113 16.55 -0.06 15.02
CA TRP A 113 16.51 -1.24 14.18
C TRP A 113 17.91 -1.63 13.69
N PRO A 114 18.73 -2.25 14.55
CA PRO A 114 20.12 -2.56 14.21
C PRO A 114 20.19 -3.65 13.14
N PHE A 115 21.24 -3.61 12.32
CA PHE A 115 21.47 -4.64 11.33
C PHE A 115 22.03 -5.92 11.98
N ILE A 116 21.19 -6.94 12.07
CA ILE A 116 21.58 -8.30 12.45
C ILE A 116 21.35 -9.20 11.22
N GLN A 117 22.40 -9.88 10.75
CA GLN A 117 22.33 -10.73 9.55
C GLN A 117 21.23 -11.79 9.68
N LYS A 118 20.48 -12.02 8.59
CA LYS A 118 19.40 -13.02 8.51
C LYS A 118 18.32 -12.87 9.60
N LYS A 119 18.22 -11.70 10.23
CA LYS A 119 17.17 -11.37 11.19
C LYS A 119 16.37 -10.18 10.64
N PRO A 120 15.54 -10.40 9.60
CA PRO A 120 14.61 -9.38 9.15
C PRO A 120 13.66 -9.01 10.29
N GLY A 121 13.06 -7.84 10.18
CA GLY A 121 12.02 -7.38 11.10
C GLY A 121 10.96 -6.62 10.32
N TYR A 122 10.16 -5.82 11.02
CA TYR A 122 9.13 -5.02 10.40
C TYR A 122 9.12 -3.59 10.94
N LEU A 123 8.40 -2.73 10.22
CA LEU A 123 8.25 -1.31 10.54
C LEU A 123 7.16 -1.12 11.61
N THR A 124 7.56 -1.07 12.87
CA THR A 124 6.69 -0.75 14.00
C THR A 124 6.23 0.70 13.96
N ALA A 125 5.15 1.04 14.68
CA ALA A 125 4.70 2.43 14.80
C ALA A 125 5.79 3.35 15.39
N GLU A 126 6.63 2.84 16.29
CA GLU A 126 7.71 3.59 16.92
C GLU A 126 8.85 3.88 15.95
N ARG A 127 9.31 2.86 15.21
CA ARG A 127 10.31 3.02 14.15
C ARG A 127 9.83 4.00 13.08
N GLN A 128 8.56 3.92 12.68
CA GLN A 128 7.98 4.85 11.72
C GLN A 128 7.94 6.30 12.25
N ARG A 129 7.66 6.50 13.54
CA ARG A 129 7.71 7.82 14.18
C ARG A 129 9.15 8.37 14.24
N ALA A 130 10.11 7.54 14.62
CA ALA A 130 11.52 7.92 14.66
C ALA A 130 12.05 8.28 13.26
N ALA A 131 11.55 7.60 12.22
CA ALA A 131 11.97 7.79 10.85
C ALA A 131 11.68 9.20 10.28
N PHE A 132 10.72 9.94 10.85
CA PHE A 132 10.43 11.32 10.44
C PHE A 132 11.51 12.33 10.81
N LYS A 133 12.50 11.94 11.62
CA LYS A 133 13.69 12.75 11.87
C LYS A 133 14.61 12.82 10.65
N TYR A 134 14.58 11.81 9.77
CA TYR A 134 15.47 11.68 8.61
C TYR A 134 14.69 11.50 7.29
N PRO A 135 13.83 12.46 6.90
CA PRO A 135 13.09 12.37 5.64
C PRO A 135 13.98 12.70 4.43
N LEU A 136 13.70 12.05 3.30
CA LEU A 136 14.22 12.45 2.01
C LEU A 136 13.40 13.64 1.47
N GLY A 137 14.07 14.76 1.19
CA GLY A 137 13.41 15.96 0.65
C GLY A 137 13.23 15.89 -0.86
N ALA A 138 14.31 15.62 -1.59
CA ALA A 138 14.27 15.44 -3.03
C ALA A 138 15.31 14.42 -3.48
N TYR A 139 15.03 13.73 -4.58
CA TYR A 139 15.96 12.83 -5.22
C TYR A 139 15.78 12.84 -6.73
N TYR A 140 16.89 12.67 -7.44
CA TYR A 140 16.92 12.71 -8.89
C TYR A 140 17.87 11.64 -9.41
N ARG A 141 17.53 11.06 -10.56
CA ARG A 141 18.42 10.14 -11.28
C ARG A 141 19.47 10.97 -12.02
N ILE A 142 20.72 10.55 -11.94
CA ILE A 142 21.83 11.20 -12.62
C ILE A 142 22.15 10.42 -13.89
N HIS A 143 22.42 11.11 -14.99
CA HIS A 143 23.01 10.45 -16.14
C HIS A 143 24.44 10.01 -15.80
N ARG A 144 24.84 8.84 -16.28
CA ARG A 144 26.16 8.24 -16.01
C ARG A 144 27.34 8.95 -16.69
N ARG A 145 27.21 10.25 -16.97
CA ARG A 145 28.26 11.09 -17.54
C ARG A 145 29.15 11.57 -16.39
N ARG A 146 30.46 11.44 -16.54
CA ARG A 146 31.45 11.89 -15.56
C ARG A 146 31.17 13.30 -15.03
N ASN A 147 30.92 14.25 -15.93
CA ASN A 147 30.71 15.64 -15.56
C ASN A 147 29.44 15.85 -14.72
N ASP A 148 28.38 15.07 -14.95
CA ASP A 148 27.14 15.17 -14.16
C ASP A 148 27.35 14.60 -12.75
N LEU A 149 28.10 13.50 -12.63
CA LEU A 149 28.47 12.92 -11.34
C LEU A 149 29.37 13.85 -10.54
N GLN A 150 30.39 14.45 -11.17
CA GLN A 150 31.25 15.45 -10.54
C GLN A 150 30.44 16.68 -10.09
N ALA A 151 29.51 17.16 -10.93
CA ALA A 151 28.61 18.25 -10.56
C ALA A 151 27.71 17.87 -9.38
N ALA A 152 27.12 16.67 -9.39
CA ALA A 152 26.28 16.19 -8.29
C ALA A 152 27.07 16.12 -6.97
N ILE A 153 28.27 15.55 -6.98
CA ILE A 153 29.15 15.51 -5.79
C ILE A 153 29.49 16.93 -5.33
N ASN A 154 29.78 17.85 -6.26
CA ASN A 154 30.09 19.24 -5.93
C ASN A 154 28.89 20.00 -5.31
N GLU A 155 27.67 19.65 -5.71
CA GLU A 155 26.43 20.31 -5.24
C GLU A 155 25.89 19.71 -3.94
N THR A 156 25.93 18.38 -3.76
CA THR A 156 25.33 17.70 -2.60
C THR A 156 26.32 17.01 -1.68
N GLY A 157 27.57 16.85 -2.10
CA GLY A 157 28.64 16.21 -1.34
C GLY A 157 28.80 14.71 -1.57
N ALA A 158 27.74 14.00 -1.96
CA ALA A 158 27.80 12.56 -2.19
C ALA A 158 26.68 12.06 -3.13
N VAL A 159 26.93 10.90 -3.76
CA VAL A 159 26.03 10.25 -4.74
C VAL A 159 25.87 8.77 -4.43
N PHE A 160 24.62 8.28 -4.40
CA PHE A 160 24.32 6.86 -4.27
C PHE A 160 24.43 6.15 -5.63
N VAL A 161 25.17 5.04 -5.70
CA VAL A 161 25.48 4.35 -6.95
C VAL A 161 25.27 2.85 -6.84
N THR A 162 24.80 2.24 -7.93
CA THR A 162 24.89 0.81 -8.18
C THR A 162 25.79 0.54 -9.39
N ALA A 163 26.54 -0.57 -9.35
CA ALA A 163 27.43 -0.96 -10.43
C ALA A 163 27.65 -2.48 -10.45
N ALA A 164 28.14 -2.99 -11.58
CA ALA A 164 28.74 -4.31 -11.64
C ALA A 164 30.08 -4.30 -10.89
N SER A 165 30.22 -5.15 -9.89
CA SER A 165 31.48 -5.39 -9.19
C SER A 165 32.22 -6.56 -9.83
N HIS A 166 33.56 -6.51 -9.79
CA HIS A 166 34.47 -7.49 -10.39
C HIS A 166 35.63 -7.79 -9.44
N LYS A 167 36.48 -8.75 -9.81
CA LYS A 167 37.60 -9.23 -8.97
C LYS A 167 38.54 -8.12 -8.50
N GLY A 168 38.74 -7.08 -9.30
CA GLY A 168 39.57 -5.91 -8.95
C GLY A 168 39.10 -5.16 -7.69
N TRP A 169 37.88 -5.41 -7.21
CA TRP A 169 37.35 -4.90 -5.94
C TRP A 169 37.84 -5.71 -4.73
N GLU A 170 38.45 -6.87 -4.90
CA GLU A 170 39.02 -7.62 -3.77
C GLU A 170 40.38 -7.05 -3.38
N ASN A 171 40.64 -6.88 -2.08
CA ASN A 171 41.86 -6.26 -1.55
C ASN A 171 43.16 -6.81 -2.15
N GLN A 172 43.22 -8.12 -2.44
CA GLN A 172 44.43 -8.77 -2.97
C GLN A 172 44.82 -8.30 -4.37
N PHE A 173 43.90 -7.70 -5.13
CA PHE A 173 44.17 -7.12 -6.44
C PHE A 173 44.33 -5.61 -6.41
N MET A 174 43.87 -4.96 -5.33
CA MET A 174 44.02 -3.52 -5.18
C MET A 174 45.48 -3.11 -4.99
N LYS A 175 45.85 -1.97 -5.57
CA LYS A 175 47.17 -1.35 -5.38
C LYS A 175 46.99 0.03 -4.76
N ASN A 176 47.54 0.26 -3.58
CA ASN A 176 47.45 1.55 -2.86
C ASN A 176 46.00 2.07 -2.66
N GLY A 177 45.03 1.16 -2.51
CA GLY A 177 43.61 1.49 -2.41
C GLY A 177 42.93 1.83 -3.74
N TRP A 178 43.54 1.48 -4.88
CA TRP A 178 42.94 1.60 -6.20
C TRP A 178 42.32 0.28 -6.63
N ILE A 179 41.09 0.33 -7.11
CA ILE A 179 40.41 -0.82 -7.75
C ILE A 179 41.14 -1.15 -9.06
N ASP A 180 41.48 -2.43 -9.25
CA ASP A 180 42.16 -2.89 -10.47
C ASP A 180 41.18 -2.98 -11.65
N HIS A 181 41.21 -1.96 -12.50
CA HIS A 181 40.36 -1.82 -13.68
C HIS A 181 40.68 -2.84 -14.80
N SER A 182 41.77 -3.60 -14.72
CA SER A 182 42.05 -4.67 -15.69
C SER A 182 40.99 -5.78 -15.68
N TYR A 183 40.24 -5.90 -14.58
CA TYR A 183 39.13 -6.83 -14.43
C TYR A 183 37.76 -6.23 -14.82
N ALA A 184 37.70 -4.98 -15.27
CA ALA A 184 36.45 -4.26 -15.48
C ALA A 184 35.47 -4.95 -16.44
N GLN A 185 35.95 -5.75 -17.41
CA GLN A 185 35.09 -6.45 -18.36
C GLN A 185 34.50 -7.78 -17.82
N ASN A 186 34.97 -8.26 -16.65
CA ASN A 186 34.60 -9.55 -16.07
C ASN A 186 33.86 -9.35 -14.74
N ALA A 187 32.67 -8.75 -14.80
CA ALA A 187 31.89 -8.35 -13.62
C ALA A 187 30.72 -9.33 -13.34
N PRO A 188 30.83 -10.22 -12.32
CA PRO A 188 29.86 -11.27 -12.08
C PRO A 188 28.64 -10.86 -11.24
N GLY A 189 28.63 -9.70 -10.57
CA GLY A 189 27.57 -9.38 -9.61
C GLY A 189 27.37 -7.90 -9.34
N GLY A 190 26.14 -7.53 -8.98
CA GLY A 190 25.75 -6.15 -8.72
C GLY A 190 26.04 -5.70 -7.29
N HIS A 191 26.57 -4.49 -7.14
CA HIS A 191 26.86 -3.89 -5.84
C HIS A 191 26.36 -2.45 -5.73
N ALA A 192 26.09 -1.99 -4.52
CA ALA A 192 25.67 -0.62 -4.22
C ALA A 192 26.62 0.02 -3.20
N PHE A 193 26.98 1.28 -3.43
CA PHE A 193 27.96 2.04 -2.66
C PHE A 193 27.75 3.56 -2.86
N VAL A 194 28.63 4.38 -2.28
CA VAL A 194 28.54 5.85 -2.33
C VAL A 194 29.77 6.44 -2.99
N LEU A 195 29.61 7.41 -3.88
CA LEU A 195 30.68 8.31 -4.31
C LEU A 195 30.73 9.50 -3.36
N LEU A 196 31.86 9.74 -2.71
CA LEU A 196 32.05 10.84 -1.77
C LEU A 196 32.92 11.99 -2.30
N GLY A 197 33.58 11.76 -3.43
CA GLY A 197 34.59 12.66 -3.95
C GLY A 197 35.14 12.23 -5.30
N TYR A 198 36.07 13.01 -5.83
CA TYR A 198 36.78 12.70 -7.06
C TYR A 198 38.14 13.41 -7.14
N THR A 199 39.03 12.83 -7.93
CA THR A 199 40.34 13.38 -8.29
C THR A 199 40.48 13.47 -9.81
N ALA A 200 41.67 13.77 -10.33
CA ALA A 200 41.93 13.72 -11.78
C ALA A 200 41.86 12.29 -12.34
N GLU A 201 41.99 11.26 -11.50
CA GLU A 201 42.15 9.86 -11.90
C GLU A 201 40.88 9.01 -11.72
N GLY A 202 40.00 9.39 -10.78
CA GLY A 202 38.76 8.64 -10.56
C GLY A 202 37.88 9.19 -9.45
N PHE A 203 36.82 8.44 -9.15
CA PHE A 203 35.94 8.70 -8.02
C PHE A 203 36.48 8.07 -6.73
N ILE A 204 36.25 8.76 -5.61
CA ILE A 204 36.52 8.22 -4.27
C ILE A 204 35.23 7.60 -3.77
N ILE A 205 35.25 6.29 -3.52
CA ILE A 205 34.06 5.54 -3.13
C ILE A 205 34.16 5.08 -1.69
N GLN A 206 33.02 5.01 -1.01
CA GLN A 206 32.86 4.33 0.28
C GLN A 206 32.05 3.05 0.07
N ASN A 207 32.62 1.93 0.52
CA ASN A 207 31.99 0.61 0.45
C ASN A 207 31.47 0.16 1.83
N SER A 208 30.76 -0.98 1.86
CA SER A 208 30.15 -1.60 3.04
C SER A 208 30.77 -2.96 3.40
N TRP A 209 32.08 -3.15 3.17
CA TRP A 209 32.82 -4.39 3.47
C TRP A 209 33.81 -4.25 4.65
N GLY A 210 33.58 -3.26 5.52
CA GLY A 210 34.37 -3.03 6.73
C GLY A 210 35.66 -2.24 6.53
N GLU A 211 36.34 -1.97 7.64
CA GLU A 211 37.53 -1.11 7.70
C GLU A 211 38.76 -1.70 7.00
N ASN A 212 38.84 -3.03 6.93
CA ASN A 212 39.95 -3.73 6.29
C ASN A 212 39.87 -3.71 4.76
N TRP A 213 38.78 -3.21 4.18
CA TRP A 213 38.61 -3.12 2.73
C TRP A 213 39.12 -1.77 2.19
N GLY A 214 39.81 -1.78 1.05
CA GLY A 214 40.32 -0.56 0.42
C GLY A 214 41.47 0.05 1.21
N GLY A 215 41.34 1.32 1.62
CA GLY A 215 42.39 2.05 2.33
C GLY A 215 43.17 3.01 1.44
N ILE A 216 42.49 3.73 0.54
CA ILE A 216 43.15 4.75 -0.28
C ILE A 216 43.82 5.81 0.60
N THR A 217 45.02 6.27 0.21
CA THR A 217 45.70 7.38 0.87
C THR A 217 45.60 8.65 0.02
N LEU A 218 45.02 9.70 0.58
CA LEU A 218 44.81 11.01 -0.06
C LEU A 218 45.33 12.09 0.89
N ASP A 219 46.13 13.01 0.39
CA ASP A 219 46.74 14.10 1.18
C ASP A 219 47.41 13.63 2.49
N GLY A 220 48.12 12.49 2.42
CA GLY A 220 48.83 11.90 3.57
C GLY A 220 47.93 11.24 4.62
N LYS A 221 46.62 11.13 4.38
CA LYS A 221 45.67 10.43 5.25
C LYS A 221 45.14 9.17 4.57
N THR A 222 45.06 8.07 5.31
CA THR A 222 44.44 6.82 4.85
C THR A 222 42.95 6.83 5.15
N TYR A 223 42.14 6.36 4.20
CA TYR A 223 40.68 6.29 4.28
C TYR A 223 40.23 4.83 4.27
N PRO A 224 40.07 4.19 5.45
CA PRO A 224 39.60 2.81 5.53
C PRO A 224 38.17 2.66 4.99
N GLY A 225 37.85 1.51 4.41
CA GLY A 225 36.56 1.29 3.74
C GLY A 225 36.36 2.08 2.44
N CYS A 226 37.38 2.83 1.99
CA CYS A 226 37.33 3.66 0.79
C CYS A 226 38.39 3.26 -0.24
N ALA A 227 38.08 3.47 -1.52
CA ALA A 227 38.98 3.16 -2.64
C ALA A 227 38.85 4.19 -3.77
N LEU A 228 39.85 4.23 -4.67
CA LEU A 228 39.73 4.93 -5.95
C LEU A 228 39.09 4.00 -6.98
N TRP A 229 38.03 4.47 -7.62
CA TRP A 229 37.41 3.82 -8.77
C TRP A 229 37.66 4.66 -10.02
N SER A 230 38.46 4.12 -10.96
CA SER A 230 38.87 4.86 -12.17
C SER A 230 37.68 5.26 -13.03
N TYR A 231 37.79 6.36 -13.77
CA TYR A 231 36.72 6.79 -14.69
C TYR A 231 36.41 5.74 -15.76
N TYR A 232 37.42 5.05 -16.29
CA TYR A 232 37.26 3.99 -17.28
C TYR A 232 36.39 2.85 -16.76
N ASP A 233 36.67 2.39 -15.54
CA ASP A 233 35.90 1.33 -14.89
C ASP A 233 34.46 1.79 -14.58
N ALA A 234 34.31 3.01 -14.06
CA ALA A 234 33.01 3.61 -13.77
C ALA A 234 32.11 3.74 -15.01
N GLU A 235 32.67 4.15 -16.15
CA GLU A 235 31.92 4.28 -17.40
C GLU A 235 31.36 2.93 -17.88
N LEU A 236 32.15 1.86 -17.76
CA LEU A 236 31.77 0.50 -18.16
C LEU A 236 30.74 -0.12 -17.21
N ASN A 237 30.96 0.00 -15.90
CA ASN A 237 30.31 -0.86 -14.92
C ASN A 237 29.19 -0.20 -14.12
N MET A 238 29.08 1.12 -14.08
CA MET A 238 27.99 1.81 -13.37
C MET A 238 26.63 1.43 -13.96
N TRP A 239 25.61 1.26 -13.14
CA TRP A 239 24.25 0.97 -13.59
C TRP A 239 23.34 2.16 -13.33
N ASP A 240 23.25 2.58 -12.07
CA ASP A 240 22.39 3.68 -11.63
C ASP A 240 23.15 4.62 -10.72
N ALA A 241 22.82 5.90 -10.81
CA ALA A 241 23.32 6.94 -9.92
C ALA A 241 22.17 7.86 -9.52
N TRP A 242 22.07 8.13 -8.22
CA TRP A 242 21.00 8.92 -7.64
C TRP A 242 21.59 9.96 -6.69
N ILE A 243 21.11 11.19 -6.85
CA ILE A 243 21.39 12.29 -5.92
C ILE A 243 20.23 12.41 -4.93
N ALA A 244 20.53 12.77 -3.69
CA ALA A 244 19.55 12.96 -2.64
C ALA A 244 19.82 14.26 -1.89
N ARG A 245 18.75 14.89 -1.43
CA ARG A 245 18.79 16.02 -0.49
C ARG A 245 17.89 15.70 0.70
N THR A 246 18.44 15.71 1.91
CA THR A 246 17.66 15.55 3.13
C THR A 246 16.69 16.71 3.30
N ALA A 247 15.47 16.43 3.73
CA ALA A 247 14.51 17.48 4.10
C ALA A 247 14.79 17.95 5.53
N LEU A 248 14.41 19.20 5.83
CA LEU A 248 14.42 19.68 7.21
C LEU A 248 13.40 18.88 8.03
N PRO A 249 13.72 18.48 9.28
CA PRO A 249 12.76 17.81 10.14
C PRO A 249 11.57 18.73 10.39
N ILE A 250 10.37 18.33 9.97
CA ILE A 250 9.15 19.06 10.27
C ILE A 250 8.67 18.58 11.64
N LYS A 251 8.54 19.48 12.62
CA LYS A 251 7.75 19.20 13.83
C LYS A 251 6.30 19.02 13.38
N THR A 252 5.81 17.79 13.36
CA THR A 252 4.48 17.43 12.85
C THR A 252 3.39 18.12 13.67
N THR A 253 2.95 19.30 13.23
CA THR A 253 1.68 19.90 13.63
C THR A 253 0.67 19.69 12.50
N GLY A 254 -0.02 18.56 12.54
CA GLY A 254 -1.26 18.39 11.78
C GLY A 254 -1.13 18.21 10.26
N THR A 255 -1.95 17.29 9.76
CA THR A 255 -2.40 17.11 8.37
C THR A 255 -2.28 18.34 7.47
N HIS A 256 -1.60 18.16 6.32
CA HIS A 256 -1.89 18.68 4.97
C HIS A 256 -0.59 18.98 4.20
N SER A 257 0.01 17.96 3.58
CA SER A 257 0.94 18.16 2.47
C SER A 257 0.13 18.31 1.19
N ASN A 258 -0.38 19.51 0.91
CA ASN A 258 -0.90 19.83 -0.41
C ASN A 258 0.29 20.07 -1.33
N SER A 259 0.61 19.12 -2.20
CA SER A 259 1.46 19.39 -3.36
C SER A 259 0.64 20.21 -4.37
N VAL A 260 0.98 21.48 -4.50
CA VAL A 260 0.43 22.35 -5.56
C VAL A 260 1.17 22.00 -6.86
N SER A 261 0.48 21.43 -7.84
CA SER A 261 1.01 21.29 -9.19
C SER A 261 1.09 22.66 -9.87
N ARG A 262 2.19 22.91 -10.58
CA ARG A 262 2.52 24.20 -11.23
C ARG A 262 1.67 24.50 -12.48
N ASP A 263 0.82 23.58 -12.90
CA ASP A 263 -0.10 23.77 -14.03
C ASP A 263 -1.53 23.69 -13.53
N GLY A 264 -2.37 24.65 -13.92
CA GLY A 264 -3.77 24.84 -13.51
C GLY A 264 -4.74 23.70 -13.82
N GLN A 265 -4.27 22.45 -13.95
CA GLN A 265 -5.09 21.26 -13.83
C GLN A 265 -5.37 21.00 -12.35
N LYS A 266 -6.64 20.78 -12.01
CA LYS A 266 -7.06 20.31 -10.67
C LYS A 266 -6.22 19.08 -10.29
N SER A 267 -5.28 19.24 -9.35
CA SER A 267 -4.47 18.13 -8.88
C SER A 267 -5.41 17.04 -8.33
N ARG A 268 -5.38 15.84 -8.91
CA ARG A 268 -5.93 14.66 -8.24
C ARG A 268 -5.21 14.56 -6.90
N ALA A 269 -5.94 14.67 -5.79
CA ALA A 269 -5.36 14.56 -4.45
C ALA A 269 -4.45 13.32 -4.39
N SER A 270 -3.20 13.48 -3.96
CA SER A 270 -2.28 12.35 -3.78
C SER A 270 -2.83 11.39 -2.72
N ALA A 271 -2.51 10.11 -2.82
CA ALA A 271 -2.83 9.17 -1.74
C ALA A 271 -2.14 9.64 -0.44
N PRO A 272 -2.73 9.35 0.74
CA PRO A 272 -2.11 9.70 2.02
C PRO A 272 -0.78 8.95 2.17
N ALA A 273 0.12 9.51 2.98
CA ALA A 273 1.28 8.75 3.41
C ALA A 273 0.82 7.60 4.32
N GLN A 274 1.42 6.41 4.19
CA GLN A 274 0.98 5.20 4.88
C GLN A 274 0.79 5.41 6.39
N TYR A 275 1.74 6.07 7.05
CA TYR A 275 1.71 6.32 8.49
C TYR A 275 0.44 7.07 8.98
N GLN A 276 -0.24 7.82 8.10
CA GLN A 276 -1.45 8.58 8.45
C GLN A 276 -2.66 7.67 8.63
N ILE A 277 -2.63 6.47 8.05
CA ILE A 277 -3.74 5.51 8.07
C ILE A 277 -3.30 4.10 8.48
N ARG A 278 -2.03 3.91 8.86
CA ARG A 278 -1.40 2.62 9.18
C ARG A 278 -2.26 1.74 10.08
N ASP A 279 -2.91 2.37 11.07
CA ASP A 279 -3.64 1.66 12.10
C ASP A 279 -5.12 1.41 11.76
N HIS A 280 -5.54 1.68 10.52
CA HIS A 280 -6.95 1.70 10.10
C HIS A 280 -7.27 0.83 8.88
N TYR A 281 -6.32 0.04 8.38
CA TYR A 281 -6.55 -0.86 7.26
C TYR A 281 -5.84 -2.20 7.44
N VAL A 282 -6.37 -3.22 6.77
CA VAL A 282 -5.75 -4.53 6.59
C VAL A 282 -5.80 -4.85 5.11
N HIS A 283 -4.64 -5.01 4.49
CA HIS A 283 -4.50 -5.32 3.07
C HIS A 283 -4.24 -6.81 2.89
N ILE A 284 -5.15 -7.48 2.20
CA ILE A 284 -5.11 -8.92 1.94
C ILE A 284 -5.18 -9.10 0.43
N ASP A 285 -4.29 -9.90 -0.10
CA ASP A 285 -4.30 -10.30 -1.50
C ASP A 285 -4.11 -11.82 -1.56
N ASP A 286 -4.85 -12.48 -2.44
CA ASP A 286 -4.79 -13.94 -2.60
C ASP A 286 -5.02 -14.73 -1.28
N GLY A 287 -5.72 -14.14 -0.31
CA GLY A 287 -5.98 -14.71 1.01
C GLY A 287 -4.81 -14.66 2.00
N ILE A 288 -3.69 -14.02 1.65
CA ILE A 288 -2.54 -13.72 2.51
C ILE A 288 -2.37 -12.20 2.68
N TYR A 289 -1.57 -11.75 3.65
CA TYR A 289 -1.30 -10.31 3.77
C TYR A 289 -0.41 -9.84 2.61
N ASP A 290 -0.76 -8.71 1.99
CA ASP A 290 0.12 -8.08 0.99
C ASP A 290 1.19 -7.23 1.70
N GLU A 291 2.44 -7.71 1.68
CA GLU A 291 3.56 -7.06 2.35
C GLU A 291 4.28 -5.98 1.51
N PHE A 292 3.81 -5.75 0.28
CA PHE A 292 4.49 -4.94 -0.73
C PHE A 292 3.79 -3.60 -1.01
N GLY A 293 4.48 -2.72 -1.73
CA GLY A 293 3.92 -1.46 -2.21
C GLY A 293 3.71 -0.39 -1.13
N ASP A 294 2.72 0.49 -1.38
CA ASP A 294 2.50 1.72 -0.61
C ASP A 294 1.73 1.49 0.69
N PHE A 295 0.88 0.46 0.73
CA PHE A 295 -0.01 0.16 1.85
C PHE A 295 0.08 -1.32 2.23
N PRO A 296 1.25 -1.78 2.69
CA PRO A 296 1.45 -3.16 3.07
C PRO A 296 0.68 -3.49 4.35
N SER A 297 0.45 -4.76 4.59
CA SER A 297 0.06 -5.36 5.86
C SER A 297 0.89 -6.61 6.09
N ASN A 298 1.16 -6.93 7.34
CA ASN A 298 1.76 -8.21 7.73
C ASN A 298 1.23 -8.63 9.09
N GLU A 299 1.56 -9.86 9.47
CA GLU A 299 1.07 -10.50 10.69
C GLU A 299 1.30 -9.65 11.96
N ASN A 300 2.49 -9.04 12.09
CA ASN A 300 2.88 -8.24 13.25
C ASN A 300 2.19 -6.88 13.26
N GLN A 301 2.10 -6.21 12.11
CA GLN A 301 1.39 -4.94 11.99
C GLN A 301 -0.08 -5.12 12.37
N VAL A 302 -0.74 -6.18 11.88
CA VAL A 302 -2.14 -6.44 12.21
C VAL A 302 -2.30 -6.73 13.71
N ALA A 303 -1.36 -7.45 14.34
CA ALA A 303 -1.38 -7.64 15.78
C ALA A 303 -1.30 -6.30 16.54
N GLU A 304 -0.42 -5.38 16.13
CA GLU A 304 -0.34 -4.03 16.72
C GLU A 304 -1.65 -3.24 16.53
N ILE A 305 -2.28 -3.34 15.35
CA ILE A 305 -3.57 -2.69 15.08
C ILE A 305 -4.62 -3.19 16.07
N MET A 306 -4.78 -4.51 16.19
CA MET A 306 -5.80 -5.09 17.06
C MET A 306 -5.55 -4.80 18.54
N GLU A 307 -4.28 -4.75 18.97
CA GLU A 307 -3.91 -4.37 20.34
C GLU A 307 -4.24 -2.90 20.64
N GLN A 308 -3.98 -1.99 19.71
CA GLN A 308 -4.30 -0.56 19.90
C GLN A 308 -5.80 -0.30 20.04
N VAL A 309 -6.63 -1.12 19.39
CA VAL A 309 -8.10 -0.98 19.43
C VAL A 309 -8.68 -1.34 20.80
N THR A 310 -7.95 -2.12 21.59
CA THR A 310 -8.41 -2.66 22.89
C THR A 310 -7.61 -2.14 24.10
N ASP A 311 -6.63 -1.26 23.89
CA ASP A 311 -5.78 -0.68 24.94
C ASP A 311 -6.63 0.21 25.89
N GLY A 312 -6.94 -0.32 27.07
CA GLY A 312 -7.97 0.16 28.00
C GLY A 312 -7.74 1.51 28.67
N ASP A 313 -6.52 2.05 28.63
CA ASP A 313 -6.08 3.15 29.50
C ASP A 313 -5.81 4.48 28.76
N LYS A 314 -6.06 4.56 27.44
CA LYS A 314 -5.95 5.82 26.68
C LYS A 314 -7.24 6.65 26.73
N PRO A 315 -7.16 7.95 27.04
CA PRO A 315 -8.30 8.87 26.89
C PRO A 315 -8.80 8.84 25.43
N GLY A 316 -10.04 8.39 25.20
CA GLY A 316 -10.62 8.33 23.86
C GLY A 316 -10.88 6.94 23.29
N ASN A 317 -10.80 5.87 24.10
CA ASN A 317 -11.14 4.52 23.66
C ASN A 317 -12.45 4.44 22.86
N PRO A 318 -12.44 3.70 21.74
CA PRO A 318 -13.60 3.62 20.89
C PRO A 318 -14.75 2.95 21.64
N ARG A 319 -15.96 3.51 21.50
CA ARG A 319 -17.17 2.83 21.96
C ARG A 319 -17.66 1.81 20.94
N HIS A 320 -17.21 1.95 19.70
CA HIS A 320 -17.63 1.13 18.58
C HIS A 320 -16.42 0.77 17.71
N ILE A 321 -16.37 -0.48 17.25
CA ILE A 321 -15.45 -0.94 16.20
C ILE A 321 -16.27 -1.15 14.93
N VAL A 322 -15.81 -0.58 13.82
CA VAL A 322 -16.39 -0.84 12.49
C VAL A 322 -15.40 -1.65 11.67
N LEU A 323 -15.77 -2.88 11.30
CA LEU A 323 -15.06 -3.66 10.30
C LEU A 323 -15.69 -3.37 8.95
N TYR A 324 -14.99 -2.61 8.11
CA TYR A 324 -15.49 -2.16 6.82
C TYR A 324 -14.89 -3.01 5.69
N ALA A 325 -15.72 -3.83 5.05
CA ALA A 325 -15.37 -4.53 3.83
C ALA A 325 -15.80 -3.67 2.63
N HIS A 326 -14.82 -3.06 1.96
CA HIS A 326 -15.12 -2.36 0.72
C HIS A 326 -15.66 -3.33 -0.32
N GLY A 327 -16.51 -2.82 -1.20
CA GLY A 327 -16.67 -3.46 -2.51
C GLY A 327 -15.40 -3.26 -3.32
N SER A 328 -15.26 -4.00 -4.41
CA SER A 328 -14.19 -3.82 -5.38
C SER A 328 -13.87 -2.34 -5.60
N VAL A 329 -12.67 -1.93 -5.21
CA VAL A 329 -12.18 -0.55 -5.35
C VAL A 329 -11.31 -0.48 -6.59
N SER A 330 -11.22 0.68 -7.23
CA SER A 330 -10.42 0.82 -8.45
C SER A 330 -8.93 0.51 -8.25
N ASN A 331 -8.38 0.76 -7.06
CA ASN A 331 -7.04 0.36 -6.64
C ASN A 331 -6.82 0.61 -5.14
N VAL A 332 -5.70 0.11 -4.61
CA VAL A 332 -5.29 0.28 -3.20
C VAL A 332 -5.18 1.76 -2.79
N LYS A 333 -4.70 2.64 -3.69
CA LYS A 333 -4.57 4.09 -3.41
C LYS A 333 -5.93 4.77 -3.22
N ALA A 334 -6.95 4.36 -3.98
CA ALA A 334 -8.31 4.85 -3.83
C ALA A 334 -8.88 4.45 -2.46
N ALA A 335 -8.70 3.19 -2.05
CA ALA A 335 -9.08 2.74 -0.71
C ALA A 335 -8.36 3.56 0.37
N ALA A 336 -7.04 3.72 0.28
CA ALA A 336 -6.27 4.51 1.24
C ALA A 336 -6.75 5.97 1.37
N LYS A 337 -7.08 6.63 0.25
CA LYS A 337 -7.68 7.98 0.28
C LYS A 337 -9.01 8.01 1.01
N ARG A 338 -9.87 7.01 0.76
CA ARG A 338 -11.15 6.86 1.44
C ARG A 338 -10.96 6.69 2.95
N VAL A 339 -10.03 5.83 3.38
CA VAL A 339 -9.66 5.65 4.80
C VAL A 339 -9.23 6.98 5.41
N ALA A 340 -8.30 7.70 4.78
CA ALA A 340 -7.82 8.99 5.31
C ALA A 340 -8.93 10.04 5.44
N ALA A 341 -9.85 10.09 4.47
CA ALA A 341 -10.97 11.02 4.49
C ALA A 341 -12.00 10.66 5.59
N TRP A 342 -12.27 9.36 5.79
CA TRP A 342 -13.32 8.91 6.70
C TRP A 342 -12.88 8.85 8.16
N ARG A 343 -11.61 8.53 8.41
CA ARG A 343 -11.03 8.42 9.75
C ARG A 343 -11.33 9.61 10.64
N GLN A 344 -11.27 10.82 10.07
CA GLN A 344 -11.55 12.04 10.83
C GLN A 344 -12.99 12.09 11.36
N VAL A 345 -13.94 11.56 10.61
CA VAL A 345 -15.36 11.50 11.00
C VAL A 345 -15.56 10.38 12.02
N PHE A 346 -14.99 9.19 11.80
CA PHE A 346 -15.10 8.07 12.74
C PHE A 346 -14.46 8.39 14.10
N ALA A 347 -13.23 8.90 14.12
CA ALA A 347 -12.53 9.27 15.34
C ALA A 347 -13.31 10.32 16.17
N LYS A 348 -13.86 11.35 15.51
CA LYS A 348 -14.71 12.37 16.17
C LYS A 348 -15.99 11.78 16.78
N ASN A 349 -16.46 10.63 16.29
CA ASN A 349 -17.61 9.90 16.84
C ASN A 349 -17.22 8.73 17.77
N LYS A 350 -15.94 8.61 18.17
CA LYS A 350 -15.42 7.51 19.01
C LYS A 350 -15.64 6.12 18.38
N ILE A 351 -15.52 6.06 17.07
CA ILE A 351 -15.52 4.82 16.30
C ILE A 351 -14.07 4.56 15.89
N HIS A 352 -13.61 3.33 16.07
CA HIS A 352 -12.38 2.85 15.44
C HIS A 352 -12.73 1.94 14.28
N GLU A 353 -12.37 2.37 13.09
CA GLU A 353 -12.62 1.67 11.83
C GLU A 353 -11.41 0.89 11.37
N ILE A 354 -11.63 -0.34 10.91
CA ILE A 354 -10.65 -1.20 10.26
C ILE A 354 -11.18 -1.53 8.88
N HIS A 355 -10.48 -1.04 7.87
CA HIS A 355 -10.83 -1.21 6.47
C HIS A 355 -10.12 -2.42 5.86
N TYR A 356 -10.88 -3.40 5.38
CA TYR A 356 -10.35 -4.51 4.61
C TYR A 356 -10.21 -4.11 3.14
N ILE A 357 -8.97 -4.02 2.69
CA ILE A 357 -8.62 -3.88 1.27
C ILE A 357 -8.32 -5.30 0.79
N TRP A 358 -9.18 -5.85 -0.07
CA TRP A 358 -9.10 -7.26 -0.43
C TRP A 358 -9.35 -7.57 -1.91
N GLU A 359 -9.79 -6.57 -2.67
CA GLU A 359 -10.19 -6.72 -4.07
C GLU A 359 -9.90 -5.40 -4.81
N ALA A 360 -8.62 -5.08 -4.98
CA ALA A 360 -8.20 -3.84 -5.61
C ALA A 360 -8.05 -4.02 -7.13
N GLY A 361 -8.97 -3.47 -7.91
CA GLY A 361 -8.86 -3.38 -9.38
C GLY A 361 -9.81 -4.25 -10.20
N LEU A 362 -10.40 -5.29 -9.61
CA LEU A 362 -11.24 -6.25 -10.34
C LEU A 362 -12.50 -5.61 -10.97
N ILE A 363 -13.09 -4.57 -10.37
CA ILE A 363 -14.21 -3.84 -10.97
C ILE A 363 -13.81 -3.08 -12.23
N GLU A 364 -12.58 -2.56 -12.30
CA GLU A 364 -12.08 -1.90 -13.50
C GLU A 364 -11.83 -2.94 -14.59
N GLU A 365 -11.30 -4.11 -14.24
CA GLU A 365 -11.18 -5.22 -15.18
C GLU A 365 -12.55 -5.70 -15.71
N LEU A 366 -13.57 -5.76 -14.84
CA LEU A 366 -14.94 -6.08 -15.26
C LEU A 366 -15.52 -4.98 -16.16
N LYS A 367 -15.27 -3.70 -15.89
CA LYS A 367 -15.67 -2.58 -16.75
C LYS A 367 -14.96 -2.66 -18.10
N ASP A 368 -13.66 -2.95 -18.12
CA ASP A 368 -12.86 -3.10 -19.33
C ASP A 368 -13.34 -4.28 -20.18
N VAL A 369 -13.72 -5.39 -19.54
CA VAL A 369 -14.36 -6.53 -20.22
C VAL A 369 -15.64 -6.10 -20.92
N VAL A 370 -16.45 -5.24 -20.30
CA VAL A 370 -17.71 -4.72 -20.87
C VAL A 370 -17.45 -3.70 -21.98
N LEU A 371 -16.59 -2.71 -21.73
CA LEU A 371 -16.15 -1.69 -22.69
C LEU A 371 -15.56 -2.33 -23.95
N GLY A 372 -14.71 -3.34 -23.79
CA GLY A 372 -14.13 -4.08 -24.91
C GLY A 372 -15.12 -4.85 -25.78
N LYS A 373 -16.43 -4.86 -25.46
CA LYS A 373 -17.49 -5.42 -26.32
C LYS A 373 -18.30 -4.37 -27.08
N GLU A 374 -18.00 -3.08 -26.91
CA GLU A 374 -18.69 -1.97 -27.59
C GLU A 374 -18.72 -2.17 -29.11
N ASN A 375 -17.56 -2.32 -29.75
CA ASN A 375 -17.45 -2.51 -31.20
C ASN A 375 -18.30 -3.70 -31.71
N LYS A 376 -18.33 -4.81 -30.95
CA LYS A 376 -19.13 -5.99 -31.31
C LYS A 376 -20.63 -5.77 -31.21
N VAL A 377 -21.08 -4.85 -30.36
CA VAL A 377 -22.47 -4.44 -30.27
C VAL A 377 -22.84 -3.54 -31.43
N VAL A 378 -22.01 -2.52 -31.70
CA VAL A 378 -22.23 -1.57 -32.80
C VAL A 378 -22.28 -2.30 -34.13
N GLU A 379 -21.35 -3.23 -34.40
CA GLU A 379 -21.35 -4.07 -35.61
C GLU A 379 -22.63 -4.91 -35.79
N ARG A 380 -23.30 -5.30 -34.70
CA ARG A 380 -24.46 -6.22 -34.74
C ARG A 380 -25.81 -5.52 -34.71
N THR A 381 -25.86 -4.32 -34.14
CA THR A 381 -27.13 -3.64 -33.83
C THR A 381 -27.20 -2.22 -34.37
N GLY A 382 -26.12 -1.72 -34.98
CA GLY A 382 -26.01 -0.35 -35.47
C GLY A 382 -25.79 0.68 -34.35
N GLU A 383 -26.37 0.48 -33.17
CA GLU A 383 -26.28 1.41 -32.03
C GLU A 383 -26.36 0.69 -30.67
N ILE A 384 -25.72 1.27 -29.65
CA ILE A 384 -25.88 0.85 -28.25
C ILE A 384 -27.26 1.28 -27.75
N SER A 385 -28.11 0.32 -27.39
CA SER A 385 -29.47 0.55 -26.89
C SER A 385 -29.84 -0.43 -25.77
N ALA A 386 -31.00 -0.27 -25.11
CA ALA A 386 -31.45 -1.21 -24.08
C ALA A 386 -31.63 -2.66 -24.60
N GLY A 387 -31.83 -2.85 -25.91
CA GLY A 387 -31.88 -4.17 -26.54
C GLY A 387 -30.50 -4.83 -26.68
N SER A 388 -29.42 -4.04 -26.59
CA SER A 388 -28.03 -4.51 -26.74
C SER A 388 -27.47 -5.17 -25.48
N ASP A 389 -28.09 -4.98 -24.30
CA ASP A 389 -27.66 -5.55 -23.03
C ASP A 389 -27.50 -7.07 -23.08
N ARG A 390 -28.39 -7.79 -23.80
CA ARG A 390 -28.28 -9.25 -23.96
C ARG A 390 -27.03 -9.68 -24.75
N ILE A 391 -26.58 -8.84 -25.67
CA ILE A 391 -25.38 -9.07 -26.46
C ILE A 391 -24.15 -8.85 -25.57
N ILE A 392 -24.13 -7.75 -24.81
CA ILE A 392 -23.09 -7.47 -23.81
C ILE A 392 -23.01 -8.60 -22.78
N GLU A 393 -24.14 -8.99 -22.18
CA GLU A 393 -24.22 -10.11 -21.22
C GLU A 393 -23.59 -11.38 -21.82
N ARG A 394 -23.94 -11.74 -23.06
CA ARG A 394 -23.42 -12.95 -23.72
C ARG A 394 -21.92 -12.89 -24.01
N PHE A 395 -21.40 -11.76 -24.49
CA PHE A 395 -20.00 -11.64 -24.91
C PHE A 395 -19.03 -11.31 -23.79
N SER A 396 -19.49 -10.62 -22.75
CA SER A 396 -18.72 -10.41 -21.52
C SER A 396 -18.73 -11.66 -20.62
N GLN A 397 -19.69 -12.58 -20.78
CA GLN A 397 -19.84 -13.73 -19.88
C GLN A 397 -18.55 -14.53 -19.66
N PRO A 398 -17.82 -15.04 -20.67
CA PRO A 398 -16.70 -15.93 -20.39
C PRO A 398 -15.59 -15.28 -19.53
N PRO A 399 -15.04 -14.11 -19.89
CA PRO A 399 -14.06 -13.43 -19.05
C PRO A 399 -14.66 -12.87 -17.75
N GLY A 400 -15.86 -12.28 -17.80
CA GLY A 400 -16.49 -11.71 -16.60
C GLY A 400 -16.89 -12.77 -15.57
N HIS A 401 -17.31 -13.97 -16.01
CA HIS A 401 -17.54 -15.10 -15.12
C HIS A 401 -16.24 -15.56 -14.45
N ALA A 402 -15.13 -15.63 -15.18
CA ALA A 402 -13.84 -16.04 -14.62
C ALA A 402 -13.38 -15.06 -13.54
N LEU A 403 -13.35 -13.75 -13.84
CA LEU A 403 -13.02 -12.70 -12.87
C LEU A 403 -13.94 -12.74 -11.64
N TRP A 404 -15.24 -12.92 -11.85
CA TRP A 404 -16.21 -13.01 -10.76
C TRP A 404 -16.06 -14.27 -9.89
N GLN A 405 -15.62 -15.39 -10.46
CA GLN A 405 -15.29 -16.58 -9.68
C GLN A 405 -13.99 -16.40 -8.88
N GLU A 406 -12.98 -15.75 -9.47
CA GLU A 406 -11.71 -15.48 -8.79
C GLU A 406 -11.92 -14.60 -7.56
N MET A 407 -12.66 -13.50 -7.70
CA MET A 407 -13.05 -12.64 -6.58
C MET A 407 -13.75 -13.42 -5.44
N GLN A 408 -14.68 -14.33 -5.78
CA GLN A 408 -15.34 -15.17 -4.78
C GLN A 408 -14.36 -16.14 -4.12
N ALA A 409 -13.39 -16.66 -4.88
CA ALA A 409 -12.35 -17.52 -4.36
C ALA A 409 -11.39 -16.76 -3.42
N GLU A 410 -10.96 -15.54 -3.77
CA GLU A 410 -10.12 -14.68 -2.92
C GLU A 410 -10.76 -14.37 -1.57
N ALA A 411 -12.06 -14.06 -1.55
CA ALA A 411 -12.79 -13.90 -0.31
C ALA A 411 -12.81 -15.20 0.53
N PHE A 412 -12.76 -16.37 -0.11
CA PHE A 412 -12.92 -17.65 0.55
C PHE A 412 -11.69 -18.23 1.27
N ARG A 413 -10.56 -18.56 0.64
CA ARG A 413 -9.51 -17.57 0.41
C ARG A 413 -9.00 -17.06 1.75
N ALA A 414 -9.21 -15.77 1.97
CA ALA A 414 -8.85 -15.04 3.19
C ALA A 414 -9.39 -15.66 4.50
N PHE A 415 -10.53 -16.33 4.49
CA PHE A 415 -11.16 -16.90 5.70
C PHE A 415 -11.01 -18.42 5.84
N GLN A 416 -10.07 -19.01 5.11
CA GLN A 416 -9.59 -20.35 5.42
C GLN A 416 -8.88 -20.38 6.77
N LYS A 417 -8.68 -21.58 7.36
CA LYS A 417 -8.11 -21.74 8.71
C LYS A 417 -6.79 -20.98 8.92
N LYS A 418 -5.96 -20.87 7.87
CA LYS A 418 -4.67 -20.15 7.87
C LYS A 418 -4.68 -18.88 7.00
N GLY A 419 -5.85 -18.43 6.54
CA GLY A 419 -5.94 -17.23 5.72
C GLY A 419 -5.76 -15.97 6.56
N ALA A 420 -5.25 -14.91 5.94
CA ALA A 420 -5.00 -13.62 6.59
C ALA A 420 -6.28 -12.97 7.16
N GLY A 421 -7.43 -13.17 6.51
CA GLY A 421 -8.72 -12.73 7.03
C GLY A 421 -9.07 -13.41 8.36
N THR A 422 -8.87 -14.73 8.44
CA THR A 422 -9.00 -15.50 9.69
C THR A 422 -8.04 -15.00 10.76
N ASP A 423 -6.76 -14.87 10.45
CA ASP A 423 -5.74 -14.40 11.41
C ASP A 423 -6.10 -13.02 11.97
N SER A 424 -6.53 -12.09 11.12
CA SER A 424 -6.90 -10.73 11.54
C SER A 424 -8.06 -10.71 12.53
N ILE A 425 -9.11 -11.52 12.30
CA ILE A 425 -10.27 -11.55 13.20
C ILE A 425 -9.99 -12.35 14.47
N ASP A 426 -9.15 -13.39 14.39
CA ASP A 426 -8.72 -14.18 15.55
C ASP A 426 -8.00 -13.29 16.55
N LYS A 427 -7.02 -12.51 16.08
CA LYS A 427 -6.32 -11.49 16.88
C LYS A 427 -7.27 -10.47 17.49
N LEU A 428 -8.24 -9.98 16.74
CA LEU A 428 -9.24 -9.06 17.28
C LEU A 428 -10.07 -9.71 18.39
N ILE A 429 -10.54 -10.94 18.18
CA ILE A 429 -11.32 -11.70 19.16
C ILE A 429 -10.50 -11.92 20.43
N GLU A 430 -9.23 -12.35 20.31
CA GLU A 430 -8.32 -12.53 21.45
C GLU A 430 -8.15 -11.24 22.26
N GLN A 431 -7.96 -10.11 21.58
CA GLN A 431 -7.82 -8.81 22.23
C GLN A 431 -9.10 -8.37 22.94
N LEU A 432 -10.26 -8.57 22.31
CA LEU A 432 -11.56 -8.30 22.93
C LEU A 432 -11.81 -9.21 24.14
N GLN A 433 -11.39 -10.46 24.09
CA GLN A 433 -11.55 -11.42 25.19
C GLN A 433 -10.74 -11.02 26.43
N LYS A 434 -9.57 -10.38 26.26
CA LYS A 434 -8.76 -9.81 27.35
C LYS A 434 -9.46 -8.64 28.06
N MET A 435 -10.41 -7.96 27.41
CA MET A 435 -11.15 -6.86 28.01
C MET A 435 -12.33 -7.35 28.87
N PRO A 436 -12.62 -6.68 30.01
CA PRO A 436 -13.86 -6.91 30.76
C PRO A 436 -15.09 -6.66 29.89
N PRO A 437 -16.15 -7.51 29.94
CA PRO A 437 -17.31 -7.39 29.05
C PRO A 437 -17.96 -6.00 29.01
N HIS A 438 -18.05 -5.30 30.15
CA HIS A 438 -18.65 -3.97 30.26
C HIS A 438 -17.81 -2.83 29.66
N LYS A 439 -16.53 -3.10 29.32
CA LYS A 439 -15.63 -2.16 28.65
C LYS A 439 -15.43 -2.48 27.16
N ARG A 440 -15.98 -3.60 26.67
CA ARG A 440 -15.81 -3.99 25.26
C ARG A 440 -16.58 -3.03 24.35
N PRO A 441 -15.97 -2.57 23.25
CA PRO A 441 -16.68 -1.79 22.25
C PRO A 441 -17.73 -2.63 21.53
N GLU A 442 -18.78 -1.98 21.04
CA GLU A 442 -19.77 -2.63 20.17
C GLU A 442 -19.18 -2.86 18.78
N ILE A 443 -19.36 -4.06 18.23
CA ILE A 443 -18.80 -4.44 16.93
C ILE A 443 -19.87 -4.27 15.86
N HIS A 444 -19.49 -3.63 14.76
CA HIS A 444 -20.34 -3.39 13.60
C HIS A 444 -19.62 -3.86 12.34
N LEU A 445 -20.32 -4.55 11.47
CA LEU A 445 -19.83 -4.95 10.15
C LEU A 445 -20.50 -4.08 9.10
N VAL A 446 -19.71 -3.49 8.20
CA VAL A 446 -20.24 -2.69 7.09
C VAL A 446 -19.65 -3.22 5.79
N GLY A 447 -20.49 -3.56 4.81
CA GLY A 447 -20.07 -4.13 3.54
C GLY A 447 -20.75 -3.44 2.37
N HIS A 448 -19.99 -3.05 1.35
CA HIS A 448 -20.54 -2.53 0.10
C HIS A 448 -20.36 -3.53 -1.03
N SER A 449 -21.38 -3.77 -1.86
CA SER A 449 -21.29 -4.58 -3.07
C SER A 449 -20.72 -5.98 -2.78
N THR A 450 -19.53 -6.29 -3.31
CA THR A 450 -18.81 -7.56 -3.12
C THR A 450 -18.30 -7.73 -1.69
N GLY A 451 -18.20 -6.67 -0.90
CA GLY A 451 -17.90 -6.72 0.53
C GLY A 451 -18.91 -7.56 1.32
N ALA A 452 -20.14 -7.75 0.82
CA ALA A 452 -21.10 -8.69 1.42
C ALA A 452 -20.66 -10.17 1.31
N ILE A 453 -19.93 -10.52 0.24
CA ILE A 453 -19.33 -11.85 0.05
C ILE A 453 -18.21 -12.03 1.08
N TRP A 454 -17.32 -11.05 1.20
CA TRP A 454 -16.27 -11.02 2.22
C TRP A 454 -16.83 -11.19 3.63
N LEU A 455 -17.84 -10.38 3.99
CA LEU A 455 -18.46 -10.44 5.32
C LEU A 455 -19.21 -11.75 5.58
N GLY A 456 -19.77 -12.41 4.58
CA GLY A 456 -20.38 -13.73 4.78
C GLY A 456 -19.34 -14.79 5.16
N HIS A 457 -18.16 -14.76 4.55
CA HIS A 457 -17.05 -15.63 4.93
C HIS A 457 -16.48 -15.27 6.30
N LEU A 458 -16.34 -13.97 6.59
CA LEU A 458 -15.98 -13.45 7.92
C LEU A 458 -16.94 -14.00 8.99
N LEU A 459 -18.25 -13.87 8.80
CA LEU A 459 -19.26 -14.32 9.75
C LEU A 459 -19.21 -15.82 10.00
N LYS A 460 -19.02 -16.63 8.94
CA LYS A 460 -18.82 -18.07 9.10
C LYS A 460 -17.62 -18.36 10.01
N ARG A 461 -16.50 -17.67 9.80
CA ARG A 461 -15.28 -17.89 10.59
C ARG A 461 -15.41 -17.33 12.00
N TRP A 462 -16.00 -16.15 12.17
CA TRP A 462 -16.30 -15.51 13.44
C TRP A 462 -17.14 -16.42 14.35
N ARG A 463 -18.14 -17.13 13.81
CA ARG A 463 -18.89 -18.19 14.51
C ARG A 463 -18.02 -19.35 14.93
N ALA A 464 -17.14 -19.82 14.06
CA ALA A 464 -16.26 -20.95 14.35
C ALA A 464 -15.14 -20.62 15.35
N LEU A 465 -14.93 -19.34 15.66
CA LEU A 465 -13.98 -18.83 16.66
C LEU A 465 -14.68 -18.35 17.93
N ASP A 466 -15.98 -18.64 18.10
CA ASP A 466 -16.79 -18.17 19.22
C ASP A 466 -16.69 -16.64 19.44
N GLY A 467 -16.62 -15.90 18.33
CA GLY A 467 -16.50 -14.45 18.33
C GLY A 467 -17.70 -13.78 19.03
N PRO A 468 -17.47 -12.63 19.69
CA PRO A 468 -18.51 -11.94 20.46
C PRO A 468 -19.64 -11.43 19.57
N THR A 469 -20.73 -11.01 20.21
CA THR A 469 -21.90 -10.49 19.50
C THR A 469 -21.57 -9.26 18.66
N ILE A 470 -22.05 -9.27 17.42
CA ILE A 470 -22.01 -8.17 16.47
C ILE A 470 -23.34 -7.42 16.59
N LYS A 471 -23.27 -6.12 16.85
CA LYS A 471 -24.45 -5.27 17.04
C LYS A 471 -25.20 -5.08 15.72
N ASN A 472 -24.51 -4.59 14.70
CA ASN A 472 -25.11 -4.30 13.41
C ASN A 472 -24.31 -4.94 12.27
N LEU A 473 -25.02 -5.54 11.32
CA LEU A 473 -24.53 -5.84 9.98
C LEU A 473 -25.23 -4.88 9.00
N ILE A 474 -24.45 -4.01 8.37
CA ILE A 474 -24.94 -2.99 7.44
C ILE A 474 -24.40 -3.32 6.04
N LEU A 475 -25.31 -3.56 5.09
CA LEU A 475 -24.96 -3.95 3.73
C LEU A 475 -25.48 -2.93 2.73
N PHE A 476 -24.58 -2.36 1.94
CA PHE A 476 -24.90 -1.48 0.82
C PHE A 476 -24.87 -2.29 -0.48
N ALA A 477 -25.99 -2.33 -1.21
CA ALA A 477 -26.15 -3.02 -2.49
C ALA A 477 -25.44 -4.39 -2.57
N PRO A 478 -25.70 -5.33 -1.64
CA PRO A 478 -24.91 -6.55 -1.51
C PRO A 478 -24.95 -7.42 -2.78
N ALA A 479 -23.79 -7.67 -3.36
CA ALA A 479 -23.65 -8.40 -4.63
C ALA A 479 -23.63 -9.93 -4.46
N CYS A 480 -23.79 -10.44 -3.23
CA CYS A 480 -23.86 -11.86 -2.98
C CYS A 480 -25.20 -12.47 -3.44
N THR A 481 -25.21 -13.75 -3.79
CA THR A 481 -26.45 -14.45 -4.15
C THR A 481 -27.39 -14.60 -2.96
N THR A 482 -28.70 -14.74 -3.21
CA THR A 482 -29.66 -15.04 -2.12
C THR A 482 -29.34 -16.38 -1.43
N ASN A 483 -28.80 -17.34 -2.17
CA ASN A 483 -28.31 -18.60 -1.62
C ASN A 483 -27.11 -18.38 -0.67
N PHE A 484 -26.15 -17.56 -1.08
CA PHE A 484 -25.00 -17.21 -0.25
C PHE A 484 -25.43 -16.56 1.07
N TYR A 485 -26.34 -15.59 1.02
CA TYR A 485 -26.95 -14.99 2.22
C TYR A 485 -27.58 -16.06 3.13
N ASN A 486 -28.42 -16.93 2.55
CA ASN A 486 -29.12 -17.97 3.30
C ASN A 486 -28.18 -19.00 3.96
N THR A 487 -27.00 -19.23 3.37
CA THR A 487 -26.02 -20.23 3.84
C THR A 487 -25.01 -19.64 4.82
N LEU A 488 -24.58 -18.39 4.64
CA LEU A 488 -23.44 -17.82 5.39
C LEU A 488 -23.82 -16.68 6.33
N ILE A 489 -24.80 -15.85 5.97
CA ILE A 489 -25.18 -14.67 6.76
C ILE A 489 -26.36 -14.99 7.68
N TYR A 490 -27.44 -15.54 7.12
CA TYR A 490 -28.68 -15.86 7.84
C TYR A 490 -28.47 -16.71 9.12
N PRO A 491 -27.59 -17.73 9.14
CA PRO A 491 -27.34 -18.49 10.36
C PRO A 491 -26.81 -17.65 11.54
N ALA A 492 -26.01 -16.62 11.29
CA ALA A 492 -25.49 -15.74 12.34
C ALA A 492 -26.58 -14.84 12.94
N LEU A 493 -27.56 -14.45 12.11
CA LEU A 493 -28.71 -13.65 12.51
C LEU A 493 -29.69 -14.48 13.37
N VAL A 494 -29.98 -15.72 12.96
CA VAL A 494 -30.86 -16.63 13.72
C VAL A 494 -30.23 -17.03 15.06
N ALA A 495 -28.92 -17.30 15.08
CA ALA A 495 -28.19 -17.58 16.31
C ALA A 495 -28.01 -16.36 17.23
N ASN A 496 -28.55 -15.19 16.84
CA ASN A 496 -28.41 -13.92 17.55
C ASN A 496 -26.96 -13.47 17.78
N GLN A 497 -26.01 -14.01 16.99
CA GLN A 497 -24.63 -13.54 16.99
C GLN A 497 -24.54 -12.19 16.27
N VAL A 498 -25.37 -11.96 15.25
CA VAL A 498 -25.63 -10.65 14.67
C VAL A 498 -27.01 -10.19 15.15
N GLN A 499 -27.07 -9.04 15.84
CA GLN A 499 -28.33 -8.55 16.40
C GLN A 499 -29.21 -7.90 15.35
N HIS A 500 -28.70 -7.05 14.46
CA HIS A 500 -29.51 -6.33 13.47
C HIS A 500 -28.91 -6.41 12.06
N LEU A 501 -29.77 -6.57 11.05
CA LEU A 501 -29.42 -6.46 9.63
C LEU A 501 -30.05 -5.18 9.04
N HIS A 502 -29.19 -4.31 8.51
CA HIS A 502 -29.58 -3.10 7.78
C HIS A 502 -29.18 -3.27 6.31
N HIS A 503 -30.18 -3.37 5.43
CA HIS A 503 -29.99 -3.65 4.01
C HIS A 503 -30.35 -2.43 3.17
N PHE A 504 -29.38 -1.82 2.51
CA PHE A 504 -29.59 -0.73 1.57
C PHE A 504 -29.53 -1.27 0.15
N GLN A 505 -30.53 -0.96 -0.67
CA GLN A 505 -30.65 -1.42 -2.05
C GLN A 505 -31.21 -0.29 -2.93
N LEU A 506 -30.99 -0.37 -4.25
CA LEU A 506 -31.72 0.47 -5.19
C LEU A 506 -33.14 -0.09 -5.39
N ASP A 507 -34.08 0.80 -5.67
CA ASP A 507 -35.40 0.40 -6.20
C ASP A 507 -35.27 -0.13 -7.64
N LYS A 508 -36.28 -0.90 -8.08
CA LYS A 508 -36.34 -1.48 -9.44
C LYS A 508 -36.12 -0.47 -10.55
N ASN A 509 -36.60 0.77 -10.40
CA ASN A 509 -36.48 1.76 -11.46
C ASN A 509 -35.04 2.23 -11.58
N ARG A 510 -34.39 2.59 -10.48
CA ARG A 510 -32.97 2.99 -10.46
C ARG A 510 -32.05 1.87 -10.92
N GLU A 511 -32.26 0.62 -10.50
CA GLU A 511 -31.40 -0.48 -10.98
C GLU A 511 -31.45 -0.68 -12.50
N ARG A 512 -32.59 -0.41 -13.14
CA ARG A 512 -32.78 -0.55 -14.60
C ARG A 512 -32.29 0.66 -15.40
N HIS A 513 -32.02 1.79 -14.74
CA HIS A 513 -31.51 3.02 -15.37
C HIS A 513 -30.07 3.36 -14.95
N ASP A 514 -29.48 2.57 -14.05
CA ASP A 514 -28.05 2.56 -13.79
C ASP A 514 -27.27 2.00 -15.00
N ASN A 515 -25.95 2.02 -14.97
CA ASN A 515 -25.11 1.54 -16.05
C ASN A 515 -23.77 0.99 -15.56
N VAL A 516 -23.14 0.15 -16.40
CA VAL A 516 -21.73 -0.22 -16.28
C VAL A 516 -20.99 0.32 -17.50
N ALA A 517 -20.09 1.27 -17.22
CA ALA A 517 -19.22 1.91 -18.20
C ALA A 517 -19.98 2.55 -19.39
N GLN A 518 -21.23 3.00 -19.16
CA GLN A 518 -22.15 3.56 -20.18
C GLN A 518 -22.54 2.60 -21.33
N VAL A 519 -21.93 1.41 -21.39
CA VAL A 519 -22.18 0.40 -22.43
C VAL A 519 -23.29 -0.56 -22.01
N TYR A 520 -23.24 -1.09 -20.79
CA TYR A 520 -24.34 -1.89 -20.23
C TYR A 520 -25.31 -0.97 -19.50
N ARG A 521 -26.59 -0.94 -19.89
CA ARG A 521 -27.56 0.07 -19.43
C ARG A 521 -28.43 -0.39 -18.24
N LYS A 522 -27.86 -1.21 -17.37
CA LYS A 522 -28.43 -1.54 -16.04
C LYS A 522 -27.32 -1.57 -15.00
N SER A 523 -27.71 -1.72 -13.72
CA SER A 523 -26.76 -1.85 -12.62
C SER A 523 -25.84 -3.07 -12.80
N ILE A 524 -24.67 -3.02 -12.16
CA ILE A 524 -23.76 -4.17 -12.15
C ILE A 524 -24.39 -5.42 -11.53
N LEU A 525 -25.33 -5.28 -10.59
CA LEU A 525 -26.04 -6.42 -10.02
C LEU A 525 -26.90 -7.14 -11.06
N TYR A 526 -27.48 -6.42 -12.02
CA TYR A 526 -28.12 -7.04 -13.18
C TYR A 526 -27.09 -7.83 -14.00
N LEU A 527 -25.93 -7.26 -14.32
CA LEU A 527 -24.91 -7.94 -15.10
C LEU A 527 -24.41 -9.22 -14.41
N VAL A 528 -24.15 -9.14 -13.10
CA VAL A 528 -23.75 -10.29 -12.27
C VAL A 528 -24.85 -11.36 -12.24
N SER A 529 -26.09 -10.95 -11.98
CA SER A 529 -27.26 -11.84 -11.93
C SER A 529 -27.49 -12.58 -13.24
N GLN A 530 -27.37 -11.88 -14.37
CA GLN A 530 -27.72 -12.37 -15.70
C GLN A 530 -26.56 -13.11 -16.38
N SER A 531 -25.31 -12.75 -16.07
CA SER A 531 -24.15 -13.18 -16.83
C SER A 531 -23.05 -13.81 -15.99
N PHE A 532 -22.57 -13.14 -14.94
CA PHE A 532 -21.30 -13.51 -14.29
C PHE A 532 -21.43 -14.57 -13.20
N GLN A 533 -22.58 -14.70 -12.54
CA GLN A 533 -22.70 -15.69 -11.45
C GLN A 533 -22.71 -17.13 -11.96
N LYS A 534 -23.45 -17.42 -13.04
CA LYS A 534 -23.53 -18.76 -13.62
C LYS A 534 -23.85 -18.69 -15.10
N ARG A 535 -23.06 -19.39 -15.91
CA ARG A 535 -23.25 -19.42 -17.36
C ARG A 535 -24.68 -19.83 -17.73
N ARG A 536 -25.33 -19.01 -18.57
CA ARG A 536 -26.68 -19.22 -19.13
C ARG A 536 -27.81 -19.33 -18.10
N LYS A 537 -27.60 -18.88 -16.85
CA LYS A 537 -28.63 -18.92 -15.80
C LYS A 537 -28.70 -17.59 -15.08
N ILE A 538 -29.93 -17.11 -14.89
CA ILE A 538 -30.21 -15.96 -14.04
C ILE A 538 -30.11 -16.41 -12.59
N VAL A 539 -29.22 -15.79 -11.82
CA VAL A 539 -29.03 -16.10 -10.41
C VAL A 539 -29.52 -14.93 -9.54
N PRO A 540 -30.43 -15.17 -8.58
CA PRO A 540 -30.91 -14.12 -7.69
C PRO A 540 -29.79 -13.54 -6.81
N ILE A 541 -29.68 -12.21 -6.81
CA ILE A 541 -28.74 -11.43 -6.00
C ILE A 541 -29.47 -10.74 -4.86
N MET A 542 -28.87 -10.76 -3.66
CA MET A 542 -29.47 -10.23 -2.43
C MET A 542 -29.80 -8.74 -2.53
N GLY A 543 -28.90 -7.94 -3.10
CA GLY A 543 -29.01 -6.49 -3.19
C GLY A 543 -30.04 -5.96 -4.18
N MET A 544 -30.76 -6.85 -4.88
CA MET A 544 -31.79 -6.45 -5.84
C MET A 544 -33.17 -6.58 -5.22
N GLU A 545 -33.94 -5.48 -5.18
CA GLU A 545 -35.29 -5.43 -4.62
C GLU A 545 -36.20 -6.54 -5.18
N LYS A 546 -36.10 -6.81 -6.49
CA LYS A 546 -36.93 -7.83 -7.16
C LYS A 546 -36.73 -9.26 -6.63
N TYR A 547 -35.68 -9.53 -5.86
CA TYR A 547 -35.38 -10.83 -5.26
C TYR A 547 -35.52 -10.86 -3.74
N GLN A 548 -36.00 -9.78 -3.12
CA GLN A 548 -36.15 -9.68 -1.67
C GLN A 548 -37.03 -10.79 -1.08
N ASN A 549 -38.06 -11.24 -1.82
CA ASN A 549 -38.92 -12.36 -1.43
C ASN A 549 -38.21 -13.73 -1.35
N LYS A 550 -36.97 -13.85 -1.86
CA LYS A 550 -36.16 -15.08 -1.77
C LYS A 550 -35.21 -15.10 -0.58
N LEU A 551 -35.17 -14.03 0.22
CA LEU A 551 -34.34 -13.94 1.42
C LEU A 551 -35.06 -14.58 2.60
N LYS A 552 -34.39 -15.49 3.31
CA LYS A 552 -34.92 -16.00 4.58
C LYS A 552 -34.95 -14.88 5.62
N ASN A 553 -36.09 -14.71 6.28
CA ASN A 553 -36.30 -13.72 7.33
C ASN A 553 -37.03 -14.28 8.58
N ALA A 554 -37.34 -15.59 8.59
CA ALA A 554 -38.02 -16.21 9.72
C ALA A 554 -37.20 -16.06 11.01
N GLY A 555 -37.84 -15.61 12.10
CA GLY A 555 -37.18 -15.36 13.38
C GLY A 555 -36.30 -14.11 13.45
N ILE A 556 -36.17 -13.33 12.36
CA ILE A 556 -35.36 -12.10 12.34
C ILE A 556 -36.12 -10.88 11.80
N ALA A 557 -37.41 -11.00 11.45
CA ALA A 557 -38.19 -9.94 10.81
C ALA A 557 -38.20 -8.61 11.61
N ASN A 558 -38.23 -8.67 12.94
CA ASN A 558 -38.18 -7.50 13.82
C ASN A 558 -36.78 -6.87 13.96
N ARG A 559 -35.75 -7.50 13.37
CA ARG A 559 -34.34 -7.07 13.40
C ARG A 559 -33.77 -6.83 12.00
N LEU A 560 -34.62 -6.90 10.97
CA LEU A 560 -34.30 -6.64 9.58
C LEU A 560 -34.90 -5.29 9.16
N SER A 561 -34.05 -4.36 8.75
CA SER A 561 -34.47 -3.10 8.12
C SER A 561 -33.98 -3.04 6.68
N THR A 562 -34.86 -2.69 5.75
CA THR A 562 -34.49 -2.44 4.34
C THR A 562 -34.68 -0.97 4.02
N TYR A 563 -33.76 -0.41 3.26
CA TYR A 563 -33.73 1.01 2.87
C TYR A 563 -33.55 1.10 1.36
N ASN A 564 -34.40 1.88 0.69
CA ASN A 564 -34.23 2.23 -0.72
C ASN A 564 -34.52 3.73 -0.95
N PRO A 565 -34.02 4.34 -2.05
CA PRO A 565 -34.18 5.78 -2.29
C PRO A 565 -35.63 6.24 -2.53
N GLU A 566 -36.52 5.35 -2.94
CA GLU A 566 -37.93 5.64 -3.20
C GLU A 566 -38.73 5.74 -1.89
N ASP A 567 -38.56 4.75 -1.01
CA ASP A 567 -39.31 4.62 0.25
C ASP A 567 -38.61 5.30 1.44
N ASN A 568 -37.29 5.50 1.39
CA ASN A 568 -36.47 5.94 2.53
C ASN A 568 -35.44 7.01 2.14
N ARG A 569 -35.92 8.11 1.54
CA ARG A 569 -35.06 9.19 1.01
C ARG A 569 -34.26 9.95 2.09
N GLU A 570 -34.69 9.86 3.34
CA GLU A 570 -33.99 10.34 4.54
C GLU A 570 -32.85 9.42 4.98
N ALA A 571 -32.91 8.14 4.61
CA ALA A 571 -31.90 7.13 4.92
C ALA A 571 -30.87 6.99 3.80
N THR A 572 -31.27 7.15 2.54
CA THR A 572 -30.38 7.04 1.38
C THR A 572 -30.87 7.88 0.21
N ARG A 573 -29.94 8.51 -0.50
CA ARG A 573 -30.20 9.22 -1.77
C ARG A 573 -29.38 8.64 -2.91
N ALA A 574 -28.91 7.39 -2.76
CA ALA A 574 -28.08 6.75 -3.77
C ALA A 574 -28.81 6.64 -5.11
N GLU A 575 -28.22 7.15 -6.19
CA GLU A 575 -28.83 7.11 -7.52
C GLU A 575 -28.37 5.92 -8.38
N ASN A 576 -27.20 5.36 -8.04
CA ASN A 576 -26.59 4.23 -8.74
C ASN A 576 -25.89 3.30 -7.75
N HIS A 577 -25.50 2.11 -8.23
CA HIS A 577 -24.92 1.04 -7.42
C HIS A 577 -23.69 1.50 -6.64
N GLY A 578 -22.77 2.20 -7.30
CA GLY A 578 -21.53 2.67 -6.69
C GLY A 578 -21.69 3.88 -5.76
N ASN A 579 -22.89 4.44 -5.63
CA ASN A 579 -23.10 5.70 -4.93
C ASN A 579 -23.38 5.55 -3.43
N PHE A 580 -23.73 4.36 -2.92
CA PHE A 580 -24.11 4.20 -1.50
C PHE A 580 -23.03 4.68 -0.53
N ASP A 581 -21.76 4.33 -0.76
CA ASP A 581 -20.65 4.76 0.08
C ASP A 581 -20.04 6.11 -0.33
N ASN A 582 -20.66 6.79 -1.31
CA ASN A 582 -20.35 8.16 -1.72
C ASN A 582 -21.51 9.14 -1.44
N ASP A 583 -22.68 8.65 -1.01
CA ASP A 583 -23.84 9.44 -0.62
C ASP A 583 -23.76 9.79 0.87
N ALA A 584 -23.74 11.10 1.16
CA ALA A 584 -23.68 11.57 2.54
C ALA A 584 -24.90 11.17 3.36
N THR A 585 -26.06 10.99 2.72
CA THR A 585 -27.29 10.57 3.42
C THR A 585 -27.12 9.14 3.93
N THR A 586 -26.73 8.22 3.05
CA THR A 586 -26.44 6.81 3.38
C THR A 586 -25.37 6.69 4.45
N MET A 587 -24.23 7.36 4.28
CA MET A 587 -23.11 7.26 5.23
C MET A 587 -23.45 7.86 6.60
N ASN A 588 -24.24 8.93 6.66
CA ASN A 588 -24.69 9.49 7.93
C ASN A 588 -25.77 8.62 8.60
N ARG A 589 -26.61 7.94 7.82
CA ARG A 589 -27.55 6.94 8.36
C ARG A 589 -26.79 5.74 8.93
N MET A 590 -25.73 5.28 8.27
CA MET A 590 -24.83 4.26 8.79
C MET A 590 -24.22 4.69 10.12
N LEU A 591 -23.71 5.92 10.22
CA LEU A 591 -23.20 6.44 11.50
C LEU A 591 -24.26 6.45 12.59
N GLU A 592 -25.49 6.90 12.27
CA GLU A 592 -26.60 6.93 13.21
C GLU A 592 -26.95 5.53 13.74
N ILE A 593 -26.96 4.52 12.86
CA ILE A 593 -27.17 3.11 13.22
C ILE A 593 -26.05 2.61 14.15
N VAL A 594 -24.79 2.92 13.83
CA VAL A 594 -23.62 2.50 14.62
C VAL A 594 -23.63 3.11 16.02
N ILE A 595 -23.90 4.41 16.14
CA ILE A 595 -23.83 5.12 17.43
C ILE A 595 -25.16 5.14 18.21
N GLY A 596 -26.26 4.69 17.59
CA GLY A 596 -27.60 4.63 18.17
C GLY A 596 -28.28 5.99 18.39
N LYS A 597 -27.78 7.06 17.78
CA LYS A 597 -28.32 8.43 17.88
C LYS A 597 -27.86 9.30 16.72
N ILE A 598 -28.44 10.48 16.59
CA ILE A 598 -28.04 11.44 15.55
C ILE A 598 -26.56 11.86 15.75
N PRO A 599 -25.68 11.67 14.74
CA PRO A 599 -24.26 12.03 14.84
C PRO A 599 -24.06 13.55 14.89
N LYS A 600 -23.20 14.00 15.80
CA LYS A 600 -22.74 15.41 15.89
C LYS A 600 -21.76 15.75 14.78
N HIS A 601 -20.90 14.81 14.42
CA HIS A 601 -19.92 14.96 13.35
C HIS A 601 -20.33 14.07 12.18
N ARG A 602 -20.70 14.70 11.07
CA ARG A 602 -21.32 14.04 9.92
C ARG A 602 -20.37 13.95 8.73
N PHE A 603 -20.56 12.93 7.91
CA PHE A 603 -20.02 12.90 6.57
C PHE A 603 -20.61 14.04 5.73
N SER A 604 -19.81 14.57 4.81
CA SER A 604 -20.18 15.63 3.90
C SER A 604 -19.61 15.28 2.54
N GLU A 605 -20.40 15.44 1.47
CA GLU A 605 -19.96 15.06 0.14
C GLU A 605 -18.68 15.79 -0.27
N ALA A 606 -18.64 17.10 -0.06
CA ALA A 606 -17.53 17.95 -0.48
C ALA A 606 -16.17 17.54 0.13
N ASN A 607 -16.15 17.17 1.41
CA ASN A 607 -14.90 16.98 2.15
C ASN A 607 -14.52 15.51 2.33
N HIS A 608 -15.50 14.62 2.37
CA HIS A 608 -15.27 13.22 2.78
C HIS A 608 -15.65 12.21 1.71
N LEU A 609 -16.56 12.55 0.78
CA LEU A 609 -17.17 11.59 -0.15
C LEU A 609 -16.88 11.83 -1.64
N ARG A 610 -15.94 12.72 -1.98
CA ARG A 610 -15.53 12.99 -3.36
C ARG A 610 -14.09 12.54 -3.63
N GLY A 611 -13.87 11.99 -4.83
CA GLY A 611 -12.54 11.98 -5.46
C GLY A 611 -11.61 10.81 -5.15
N TYR A 612 -12.16 9.64 -4.80
CA TYR A 612 -11.38 8.41 -4.61
C TYR A 612 -11.93 7.25 -5.41
#